data_AF-A0AAV9QM71-F1
#
_entry.id   AF-A0AAV9QM71-F1
#
_cell.length_a   1.000
_cell.length_b   1.000
_cell.length_c   1.000
_cell.angle_alpha   90.00
_cell.angle_beta   90.00
_cell.angle_gamma   90.00
#
_symmetry.space_group_name_H-M   'P 1'
#
loop_
_entity.id
_entity.type
_entity.pdbx_description
1 polymer ?
#
loop_
_entity_poly.entity_id
_entity_poly.type
_entity_poly.pdbx_seq_one_letter_code
_entity_poly.pdbx_strand_id
1 'polypeptide(L)'
;MAKSKNSSQHNQAKKAHKNGYERTLALPRIAPLSNKNEHDRLTFKSDYSIKKPKTHRYPSLKGTDPKFRRNHRHALHGTMKALKEVKEGKRDAA
;
A
#
# COMPACT_ATOMS: atom_id res chain seq x y z
N MET A 1 26.85 28.32 36.66
CA MET A 1 26.01 27.85 35.53
C MET A 1 24.87 27.03 36.10
N ALA A 2 23.61 27.36 35.78
CA ALA A 2 22.47 26.57 36.24
C ALA A 2 22.36 25.27 35.43
N LYS A 3 22.10 24.14 36.10
CA LYS A 3 21.90 22.84 35.45
C LYS A 3 20.50 22.80 34.81
N SER A 4 20.41 22.46 33.52
CA SER A 4 19.14 22.26 32.80
C SER A 4 18.72 20.79 32.77
N LYS A 5 17.47 20.51 32.35
CA LYS A 5 16.99 19.14 32.12
C LYS A 5 17.48 18.63 30.76
N ASN A 6 18.11 17.47 30.75
CA ASN A 6 18.87 16.95 29.60
C ASN A 6 17.98 16.28 28.54
N SER A 7 16.83 15.71 28.97
CA SER A 7 15.94 14.89 28.15
C SER A 7 14.53 14.85 28.74
N SER A 8 13.50 14.80 27.89
CA SER A 8 12.11 14.60 28.30
C SER A 8 11.28 13.97 27.17
N GLN A 9 10.55 12.91 27.50
CA GLN A 9 9.55 12.30 26.62
C GLN A 9 8.13 12.84 26.89
N HIS A 10 7.98 13.84 27.76
CA HIS A 10 6.69 14.44 28.07
C HIS A 10 6.04 15.02 26.80
N ASN A 11 4.77 14.68 26.58
CA ASN A 11 3.95 15.06 25.42
C ASN A 11 4.37 14.52 24.05
N GLN A 12 5.37 13.62 23.94
CA GLN A 12 5.79 13.09 22.64
C GLN A 12 4.68 12.28 21.96
N ALA A 13 4.02 11.39 22.69
CA ALA A 13 2.86 10.64 22.20
C ALA A 13 1.74 11.60 21.74
N LYS A 14 1.36 12.57 22.58
CA LYS A 14 0.32 13.55 22.26
C LYS A 14 0.62 14.32 20.98
N LYS A 15 1.89 14.59 20.65
CA LYS A 15 2.30 15.24 19.39
C LYS A 15 2.22 14.30 18.20
N ALA A 16 2.69 13.06 18.32
CA ALA A 16 2.66 12.07 17.24
C ALA A 16 1.23 11.79 16.73
N HIS A 17 0.26 11.83 17.64
CA HIS A 17 -1.14 11.56 17.35
C HIS A 17 -1.91 12.75 16.73
N LYS A 18 -1.37 13.98 16.67
CA LYS A 18 -2.08 15.16 16.13
C LYS A 18 -2.28 15.12 14.61
N ASN A 19 -1.34 14.54 13.86
CA ASN A 19 -1.31 14.60 12.40
C ASN A 19 -2.08 13.43 11.73
N GLY A 20 -2.74 12.58 12.52
CA GLY A 20 -3.32 11.29 12.14
C GLY A 20 -4.61 11.31 11.33
N TYR A 21 -5.32 12.44 11.25
CA TYR A 21 -6.63 12.50 10.57
C TYR A 21 -6.46 12.36 9.04
N GLU A 22 -6.89 11.25 8.45
CA GLU A 22 -7.20 11.18 7.02
C GLU A 22 -8.72 11.41 6.91
N ARG A 23 -9.14 12.50 6.27
CA ARG A 23 -10.55 12.77 5.99
C ARG A 23 -11.02 11.83 4.88
N THR A 24 -11.38 10.58 5.21
CA THR A 24 -12.03 9.66 4.26
C THR A 24 -13.51 10.05 4.09
N LEU A 25 -13.76 11.16 3.40
CA LEU A 25 -15.08 11.54 2.92
C LEU A 25 -15.05 11.55 1.39
N ALA A 26 -15.24 10.37 0.78
CA ALA A 26 -15.67 10.13 -0.63
C ALA A 26 -15.41 8.64 -0.92
N LEU A 27 -16.41 7.74 -0.91
CA LEU A 27 -17.30 7.40 -2.04
C LEU A 27 -18.15 6.15 -1.63
N PRO A 28 -19.08 5.64 -2.46
CA PRO A 28 -20.47 6.06 -2.61
C PRO A 28 -21.45 4.96 -2.11
N ARG A 29 -22.72 5.34 -2.06
CA ARG A 29 -23.87 4.47 -1.76
C ARG A 29 -24.02 3.37 -2.83
N ILE A 30 -24.31 2.12 -2.42
CA ILE A 30 -25.26 1.13 -2.98
C ILE A 30 -24.72 -0.33 -2.97
N ALA A 31 -25.28 -1.15 -2.08
CA ALA A 31 -25.87 -2.48 -2.34
C ALA A 31 -26.69 -2.92 -1.11
N PRO A 32 -27.94 -3.42 -1.23
CA PRO A 32 -28.68 -3.95 -0.09
C PRO A 32 -28.13 -5.31 0.34
N LEU A 33 -27.79 -5.43 1.62
CA LEU A 33 -27.22 -6.61 2.25
C LEU A 33 -28.31 -7.65 2.56
N SER A 34 -28.33 -8.78 1.87
CA SER A 34 -28.87 -10.03 2.44
C SER A 34 -27.72 -10.91 2.93
N ASN A 35 -27.31 -10.71 4.17
CA ASN A 35 -26.92 -11.78 5.10
C ASN A 35 -26.53 -11.18 6.45
N LYS A 36 -27.28 -11.56 7.48
CA LYS A 36 -27.08 -11.15 8.87
C LYS A 36 -25.93 -11.95 9.48
N ASN A 37 -24.72 -11.40 9.40
CA ASN A 37 -23.63 -11.74 10.32
C ASN A 37 -23.22 -10.43 11.01
N GLU A 38 -23.97 -10.08 12.05
CA GLU A 38 -23.86 -8.80 12.79
C GLU A 38 -22.76 -8.77 13.86
N HIS A 39 -21.64 -9.47 13.64
CA HIS A 39 -20.48 -9.39 14.55
C HIS A 39 -19.29 -8.60 14.01
N ASP A 40 -19.37 -8.06 12.79
CA ASP A 40 -18.24 -7.37 12.13
C ASP A 40 -18.51 -5.88 11.83
N ARG A 41 -19.47 -5.28 12.53
CA ARG A 41 -19.82 -3.85 12.38
C ARG A 41 -19.38 -3.10 13.63
N LEU A 42 -18.50 -2.12 13.42
CA LEU A 42 -17.96 -1.14 14.39
C LEU A 42 -16.67 -1.54 15.11
N THR A 43 -15.57 -1.65 14.36
CA THR A 43 -14.32 -1.04 14.87
C THR A 43 -14.22 0.38 14.31
N PHE A 44 -14.94 1.31 14.94
CA PHE A 44 -14.72 2.74 14.79
C PHE A 44 -13.30 3.03 15.30
N LYS A 45 -12.31 2.87 14.41
CA LYS A 45 -10.89 3.05 14.73
C LYS A 45 -10.65 4.53 15.04
N SER A 46 -10.51 4.81 16.33
CA SER A 46 -10.23 6.11 16.94
C SER A 46 -9.29 7.01 16.12
N ASP A 47 -9.78 8.23 15.88
CA ASP A 47 -9.30 9.22 14.92
C ASP A 47 -8.01 9.98 15.31
N TYR A 48 -7.08 9.35 16.02
CA TYR A 48 -5.75 9.90 16.21
C TYR A 48 -4.72 8.79 16.17
N SER A 49 -4.36 8.36 14.96
CA SER A 49 -3.44 7.24 14.73
C SER A 49 -2.15 7.68 14.05
N ILE A 50 -1.04 7.03 14.42
CA ILE A 50 0.23 7.16 13.70
C ILE A 50 0.00 6.64 12.28
N LYS A 51 0.39 7.43 11.26
CA LYS A 51 0.19 7.06 9.86
C LYS A 51 0.96 5.78 9.53
N LYS A 52 0.26 4.83 8.92
CA LYS A 52 0.87 3.64 8.34
C LYS A 52 1.59 4.00 7.03
N PRO A 53 2.66 3.29 6.65
CA PRO A 53 3.28 3.50 5.34
C PRO A 53 2.23 3.28 4.24
N LYS A 54 2.30 4.09 3.18
CA LYS A 54 1.41 3.97 2.03
C LYS A 54 1.69 2.65 1.32
N THR A 55 0.65 1.87 1.05
CA THR A 55 0.73 0.67 0.23
C THR A 55 0.60 1.07 -1.25
N HIS A 56 1.64 0.84 -2.03
CA HIS A 56 1.60 1.05 -3.49
C HIS A 56 1.26 -0.27 -4.17
N ARG A 57 0.49 -0.20 -5.28
CA ARG A 57 0.14 -1.38 -6.09
C ARG A 57 1.37 -2.14 -6.58
N TYR A 58 2.47 -1.42 -6.84
CA TYR A 58 3.73 -2.00 -7.30
C TYR A 58 4.86 -1.60 -6.34
N PRO A 59 5.42 -2.53 -5.55
CA PRO A 59 6.58 -2.27 -4.71
C PRO A 59 7.88 -2.27 -5.54
N SER A 60 8.95 -1.67 -4.98
CA SER A 60 10.27 -1.72 -5.63
C SER A 60 10.89 -3.12 -5.53
N LEU A 61 11.55 -3.58 -6.61
CA LEU A 61 12.38 -4.80 -6.58
C LEU A 61 13.83 -4.52 -6.11
N LYS A 62 14.06 -3.44 -5.34
CA LYS A 62 15.39 -3.14 -4.79
C LYS A 62 15.64 -4.07 -3.61
N GLY A 63 16.79 -4.74 -3.60
CA GLY A 63 17.14 -5.74 -2.57
C GLY A 63 16.64 -7.16 -2.85
N THR A 64 15.87 -7.38 -3.92
CA THR A 64 15.51 -8.73 -4.38
C THR A 64 16.72 -9.40 -5.05
N ASP A 65 16.81 -10.74 -4.94
CA ASP A 65 17.93 -11.52 -5.48
C ASP A 65 18.27 -11.14 -6.94
N PRO A 66 19.55 -10.85 -7.26
CA PRO A 66 19.96 -10.51 -8.60
C PRO A 66 19.58 -11.56 -9.67
N LYS A 67 19.60 -12.86 -9.36
CA LYS A 67 19.20 -13.88 -10.36
C LYS A 67 17.70 -13.82 -10.63
N PHE A 68 16.90 -13.71 -9.58
CA PHE A 68 15.45 -13.50 -9.71
C PHE A 68 15.12 -12.25 -10.53
N ARG A 69 15.79 -11.12 -10.26
CA ARG A 69 15.59 -9.88 -11.02
C ARG A 69 15.97 -10.00 -12.49
N ARG A 70 17.07 -10.70 -12.80
CA ARG A 70 17.47 -10.95 -14.20
C ARG A 70 16.45 -11.81 -14.91
N ASN A 71 16.04 -12.93 -14.31
CA ASN A 71 15.03 -13.81 -14.89
C ASN A 71 13.69 -13.09 -15.12
N HIS A 72 13.22 -12.33 -14.13
CA HIS A 72 11.99 -11.55 -14.25
C HIS A 72 12.05 -10.57 -15.44
N ARG A 73 13.20 -9.92 -15.68
CA ARG A 73 13.37 -9.07 -16.87
C ARG A 73 13.29 -9.89 -18.16
N HIS A 74 13.97 -11.02 -18.24
CA HIS A 74 13.94 -11.86 -19.45
C HIS A 74 12.53 -12.38 -19.74
N ALA A 75 11.78 -12.80 -18.71
CA ALA A 75 10.40 -13.23 -18.86
C ALA A 75 9.50 -12.12 -19.41
N LEU A 76 9.56 -10.91 -18.83
CA LEU A 76 8.78 -9.76 -19.30
C LEU A 76 9.15 -9.32 -20.73
N HIS A 77 10.43 -9.36 -21.09
CA HIS A 77 10.84 -9.07 -22.46
C HIS A 77 10.37 -10.15 -23.45
N GLY A 78 10.40 -11.42 -23.04
CA GLY A 78 9.89 -12.53 -23.83
C GLY A 78 8.39 -12.41 -24.13
N THR A 79 7.58 -12.12 -23.10
CA THR A 79 6.13 -11.94 -23.29
C THR A 79 5.82 -10.74 -24.18
N MET A 80 6.51 -9.62 -24.00
CA MET A 80 6.34 -8.43 -24.85
C MET A 80 6.67 -8.73 -26.32
N LYS A 81 7.75 -9.48 -26.59
CA LYS A 81 8.12 -9.88 -27.95
C LYS A 81 7.08 -10.82 -28.56
N ALA A 82 6.60 -11.81 -27.81
CA ALA A 82 5.58 -12.74 -28.27
C ALA A 82 4.28 -12.01 -28.64
N LEU A 83 3.79 -11.14 -27.75
CA LEU A 83 2.59 -10.33 -28.00
C LEU A 83 2.73 -9.42 -29.22
N LYS A 84 3.92 -8.85 -29.44
CA LYS A 84 4.22 -8.04 -30.62
C LYS A 84 4.14 -8.86 -31.90
N GLU A 85 4.70 -10.07 -31.92
CA GLU A 85 4.70 -10.91 -33.12
C GLU A 85 3.30 -11.48 -33.45
N VAL A 86 2.49 -11.79 -32.44
CA VAL A 86 1.07 -12.11 -32.62
C VAL A 86 0.32 -10.92 -33.23
N LYS A 87 0.56 -9.71 -32.71
CA LYS A 87 -0.05 -8.49 -33.25
C LYS A 87 0.38 -8.20 -34.70
N GLU A 88 1.62 -8.50 -35.05
CA GLU A 88 2.15 -8.35 -36.41
C GLU A 88 1.74 -9.50 -37.35
N GLY A 89 0.97 -10.49 -36.87
CA GLY A 89 0.54 -11.64 -37.66
C GLY A 89 1.68 -12.59 -38.06
N LYS A 90 2.87 -12.43 -37.46
CA LYS A 90 4.05 -13.28 -37.69
C LYS A 90 4.01 -14.57 -36.88
N ARG A 91 3.13 -14.62 -35.88
CA ARG A 91 2.84 -15.81 -35.08
C ARG A 91 1.34 -15.98 -35.00
N ASP A 92 0.90 -17.23 -35.15
CA ASP A 92 -0.49 -17.59 -34.94
C ASP A 92 -0.85 -17.37 -33.47
N ALA A 93 -2.02 -16.76 -33.24
CA ALA A 93 -2.58 -16.68 -31.91
C ALA A 93 -3.01 -18.10 -31.51
N ALA A 94 -2.42 -18.60 -30.42
CA ALA A 94 -2.86 -19.85 -29.79
C ALA A 94 -4.23 -19.68 -29.13
#